data_AF-A0A1G1Y218-F1
#
_entry.id   AF-A0A1G1Y218-F1
#
_cell.length_a   1.000
_cell.length_b   1.000
_cell.length_c   1.000
_cell.angle_alpha   90.00
_cell.angle_beta   90.00
_cell.angle_gamma   90.00
#
_symmetry.space_group_name_H-M   'P 1'
#
loop_
_entity.id
_entity.type
_entity.pdbx_description
1 polymer ?
#
loop_
_entity_poly.entity_id
_entity_poly.type
_entity_poly.pdbx_seq_one_letter_code
_entity_poly.pdbx_strand_id
1 'polypeptide(L)'
;MPTRNNKIFIITGPSGVGKDTVMRDMQSYNLPLQRVTTTTSRPMRAGETQGQPYYFISEKEFSGMIERGEFAEYARVFDSWKGTTHKELAEVANGNLGVLLQMDYQGARTILSQYPETKVIVITPPSIEILNERLIRRGDKHKEDLAKRLEQNKRWHQDYANFHYYIENEQDHPEKAAATVAAIIKKEVSVGVDLF
;
A
#
# COMPACT_ATOMS: atom_id res chain seq x y z
N MET A 1 -11.49 -11.59 11.60
CA MET A 1 -10.30 -12.08 10.87
C MET A 1 -10.75 -12.47 9.46
N PRO A 2 -9.94 -12.29 8.42
CA PRO A 2 -10.29 -12.74 7.08
C PRO A 2 -10.74 -14.19 7.09
N THR A 3 -11.90 -14.48 6.52
CA THR A 3 -12.34 -15.86 6.29
C THR A 3 -11.44 -16.50 5.23
N ARG A 4 -11.32 -17.84 5.24
CA ARG A 4 -10.42 -18.60 4.34
C ARG A 4 -10.60 -18.32 2.83
N ASN A 5 -11.69 -17.65 2.41
CA ASN A 5 -11.99 -17.42 0.99
C ASN A 5 -11.62 -16.02 0.46
N ASN A 6 -11.30 -15.05 1.31
CA ASN A 6 -10.98 -13.70 0.83
C ASN A 6 -9.50 -13.57 0.50
N LYS A 7 -9.17 -13.51 -0.80
CA LYS A 7 -7.79 -13.29 -1.26
C LYS A 7 -7.32 -11.90 -0.84
N ILE A 8 -6.13 -11.84 -0.26
CA ILE A 8 -5.50 -10.59 0.18
C ILE A 8 -4.45 -10.20 -0.85
N PHE A 9 -4.51 -8.95 -1.29
CA PHE A 9 -3.55 -8.31 -2.18
C PHE A 9 -2.90 -7.12 -1.48
N ILE A 10 -1.58 -7.02 -1.60
CA ILE A 10 -0.82 -5.87 -1.12
C ILE A 10 -0.20 -5.15 -2.31
N ILE A 11 -0.40 -3.85 -2.41
CA ILE A 11 0.36 -2.96 -3.29
C ILE A 11 1.39 -2.20 -2.45
N THR A 12 2.66 -2.49 -2.70
CA THR A 12 3.81 -1.87 -2.01
C THR A 12 4.80 -1.29 -3.01
N GLY A 13 5.85 -0.62 -2.52
CA GLY A 13 6.88 0.04 -3.33
C GLY A 13 7.40 1.30 -2.66
N PRO A 14 8.47 1.92 -3.18
CA PRO A 14 9.08 3.08 -2.55
C PRO A 14 8.15 4.31 -2.54
N SER A 15 8.49 5.30 -1.70
CA SER A 15 7.76 6.57 -1.68
C SER A 15 8.01 7.35 -2.97
N GLY A 16 6.96 7.93 -3.54
CA GLY A 16 7.05 8.66 -4.81
C GLY A 16 6.90 7.79 -6.06
N VAL A 17 6.81 6.46 -5.90
CA VAL A 17 6.72 5.54 -7.04
C VAL A 17 5.39 5.62 -7.80
N GLY A 18 4.37 6.26 -7.22
CA GLY A 18 3.06 6.45 -7.87
C GLY A 18 1.97 5.44 -7.48
N LYS A 19 2.10 4.74 -6.33
CA LYS A 19 1.08 3.79 -5.84
C LYS A 19 -0.34 4.37 -5.82
N ASP A 20 -0.51 5.59 -5.31
CA ASP A 20 -1.84 6.25 -5.25
C ASP A 20 -2.41 6.48 -6.66
N THR A 21 -1.57 6.86 -7.63
CA THR A 21 -1.93 7.04 -9.04
C THR A 21 -2.36 5.72 -9.68
N VAL A 22 -1.55 4.67 -9.52
CA VAL A 22 -1.86 3.32 -10.02
C VAL A 22 -3.18 2.82 -9.43
N MET A 23 -3.37 2.99 -8.12
CA MET A 23 -4.60 2.61 -7.41
C MET A 23 -5.84 3.35 -7.91
N ARG A 24 -5.72 4.66 -8.18
CA ARG A 24 -6.80 5.46 -8.75
C ARG A 24 -7.14 4.95 -10.15
N ASP A 25 -6.16 4.75 -11.01
CA ASP A 25 -6.39 4.36 -12.40
C ASP A 25 -6.95 2.92 -12.48
N MET A 26 -6.58 2.05 -11.52
CA MET A 26 -7.15 0.72 -11.35
C MET A 26 -8.65 0.70 -11.06
N GLN A 27 -9.25 1.79 -10.55
CA GLN A 27 -10.68 1.83 -10.24
C GLN A 27 -11.55 1.57 -11.49
N SER A 28 -11.07 1.96 -12.67
CA SER A 28 -11.76 1.77 -13.95
C SER A 28 -11.95 0.29 -14.35
N TYR A 29 -11.23 -0.64 -13.72
CA TYR A 29 -11.28 -2.07 -14.06
C TYR A 29 -12.35 -2.87 -13.30
N ASN A 30 -13.09 -2.24 -12.38
CA ASN A 30 -14.18 -2.84 -11.60
C ASN A 30 -13.79 -4.18 -10.94
N LEU A 31 -12.62 -4.20 -10.30
CA LEU A 31 -12.13 -5.38 -9.60
C LEU A 31 -13.02 -5.67 -8.37
N PRO A 32 -13.32 -6.95 -8.07
CA PRO A 32 -14.11 -7.32 -6.90
C PRO A 32 -13.25 -7.25 -5.63
N LEU A 33 -12.75 -6.05 -5.33
CA LEU A 33 -11.86 -5.76 -4.21
C LEU A 33 -12.44 -4.66 -3.33
N GLN A 34 -12.19 -4.78 -2.03
CA GLN A 34 -12.43 -3.73 -1.06
C GLN A 34 -11.09 -3.26 -0.48
N ARG A 35 -10.86 -1.95 -0.55
CA ARG A 35 -9.65 -1.31 -0.04
C ARG A 35 -9.75 -1.14 1.48
N VAL A 36 -8.69 -1.51 2.18
CA VAL A 36 -8.50 -1.23 3.61
C VAL A 36 -8.04 0.21 3.79
N THR A 37 -8.72 0.93 4.69
CA THR A 37 -8.35 2.31 5.07
C THR A 37 -7.14 2.28 6.01
N THR A 38 -6.07 2.98 5.65
CA THR A 38 -4.85 3.01 6.49
C THR A 38 -4.97 4.11 7.53
N THR A 39 -4.65 3.80 8.79
CA THR A 39 -4.52 4.84 9.83
C THR A 39 -3.14 5.48 9.74
N THR A 40 -3.03 6.79 9.87
CA THR A 40 -1.74 7.49 9.80
C THR A 40 -1.67 8.67 10.74
N SER A 41 -0.47 8.92 11.28
CA SER A 41 -0.19 10.08 12.12
C SER A 41 0.26 11.32 11.35
N ARG A 42 0.41 11.22 10.02
CA ARG A 42 0.77 12.40 9.21
C ARG A 42 -0.41 13.36 9.16
N PRO A 43 -0.15 14.67 9.01
CA PRO A 43 -1.21 15.62 8.69
C PRO A 43 -1.92 15.27 7.38
N MET A 44 -3.23 15.50 7.36
CA MET A 44 -4.05 15.49 6.15
C MET A 44 -3.58 16.60 5.21
N ARG A 45 -3.46 16.31 3.91
CA ARG A 45 -3.08 17.29 2.89
C ARG A 45 -4.32 17.95 2.30
N ALA A 46 -4.12 19.09 1.64
CA ALA A 46 -5.16 19.74 0.87
C ALA A 46 -5.74 18.78 -0.19
N GLY A 47 -7.06 18.64 -0.20
CA GLY A 47 -7.79 17.74 -1.10
C GLY A 47 -7.96 16.30 -0.61
N GLU A 48 -7.39 15.93 0.55
CA GLU A 48 -7.66 14.64 1.20
C GLU A 48 -8.87 14.74 2.14
N THR A 49 -9.53 13.61 2.38
CA THR A 49 -10.71 13.51 3.24
C THR A 49 -10.53 12.40 4.26
N GLN A 50 -11.08 12.59 5.47
CA GLN A 50 -11.06 11.56 6.51
C GLN A 50 -11.73 10.27 6.03
N GLY A 51 -11.05 9.14 6.24
CA GLY A 51 -11.50 7.83 5.80
C GLY A 51 -11.26 7.53 4.32
N GLN A 52 -10.69 8.45 3.53
CA GLN A 52 -10.47 8.27 2.10
C GLN A 52 -9.12 8.84 1.63
N PRO A 53 -8.07 8.00 1.49
CA PRO A 53 -7.99 6.58 1.87
C PRO A 53 -7.38 6.36 3.26
N TYR A 54 -7.27 7.42 4.07
CA TYR A 54 -6.62 7.36 5.38
C TYR A 54 -7.54 7.81 6.51
N TYR A 55 -7.39 7.17 7.67
CA TYR A 55 -7.78 7.76 8.94
C TYR A 55 -6.62 8.58 9.48
N PHE A 56 -6.80 9.90 9.52
CA PHE A 56 -5.82 10.82 10.05
C PHE A 56 -6.06 11.00 11.55
N ILE A 57 -5.04 10.69 12.35
CA ILE A 57 -5.04 10.85 13.81
C ILE A 57 -3.74 11.51 14.25
N SER A 58 -3.66 12.00 15.49
CA SER A 58 -2.41 12.51 16.05
C SER A 58 -1.41 11.38 16.37
N GLU A 59 -0.12 11.71 16.47
CA GLU A 59 0.90 10.76 16.94
C GLU A 59 0.58 10.21 18.34
N LYS A 60 0.06 11.05 19.24
CA LYS A 60 -0.34 10.64 20.59
C LYS A 60 -1.45 9.58 20.57
N GLU A 61 -2.47 9.79 19.73
CA GLU A 61 -3.55 8.81 19.56
C GLU A 61 -3.02 7.50 18.95
N PHE A 62 -2.16 7.61 17.93
CA PHE A 62 -1.54 6.44 17.29
C PHE A 62 -0.74 5.62 18.30
N SER A 63 0.12 6.27 19.10
CA SER A 63 0.89 5.60 20.15
C SER A 63 -0.01 4.93 21.19
N GLY A 64 -1.09 5.59 21.61
CA GLY A 64 -2.05 4.97 22.53
C GLY A 64 -2.74 3.74 21.92
N MET A 65 -3.02 3.74 20.61
CA MET A 65 -3.56 2.57 19.91
C MET A 65 -2.55 1.42 19.81
N ILE A 66 -1.25 1.72 19.66
CA ILE A 66 -0.18 0.71 19.75
C ILE A 66 -0.16 0.07 21.14
N GLU A 67 -0.19 0.87 22.21
CA GLU A 67 -0.19 0.36 23.59
C GLU A 67 -1.39 -0.54 23.91
N ARG A 68 -2.53 -0.27 23.27
CA ARG A 68 -3.75 -1.08 23.38
C ARG A 68 -3.80 -2.30 22.44
N GLY A 69 -2.79 -2.49 21.60
CA GLY A 69 -2.72 -3.64 20.68
C GLY A 69 -3.76 -3.59 19.56
N GLU A 70 -4.14 -2.40 19.07
CA GLU A 70 -5.23 -2.26 18.09
C GLU A 70 -4.81 -2.52 16.63
N PHE A 71 -3.50 -2.56 16.35
CA PHE A 71 -2.95 -2.67 15.00
C PHE A 71 -2.60 -4.10 14.61
N ALA A 72 -3.09 -4.53 13.44
CA ALA A 72 -2.66 -5.77 12.79
C ALA A 72 -1.23 -5.63 12.23
N GLU A 73 -0.91 -4.45 11.73
CA GLU A 73 0.43 -4.04 11.36
C GLU A 73 0.57 -2.54 11.58
N TYR A 74 1.79 -2.10 11.89
CA TYR A 74 2.16 -0.70 11.84
C TYR A 74 3.64 -0.56 11.55
N ALA A 75 4.00 0.53 10.91
CA ALA A 75 5.37 0.89 10.61
C ALA A 75 5.57 2.39 10.71
N ARG A 76 6.80 2.78 11.04
CA ARG A 76 7.22 4.18 10.94
C ARG A 76 7.74 4.44 9.54
N VAL A 77 7.00 5.23 8.77
CA VAL A 77 7.31 5.55 7.37
C VAL A 77 7.73 7.01 7.30
N PHE A 78 9.05 7.22 7.16
CA PHE A 78 9.69 8.52 7.41
C PHE A 78 9.41 9.00 8.83
N ASP A 79 8.86 10.20 8.98
CA ASP A 79 8.62 10.80 10.28
C ASP A 79 7.23 10.48 10.85
N SER A 80 6.36 9.77 10.10
CA SER A 80 4.98 9.47 10.52
C SER A 80 4.70 7.98 10.65
N TRP A 81 3.76 7.64 11.53
CA TRP A 81 3.23 6.30 11.67
C TRP A 81 2.18 6.00 10.61
N LYS A 82 2.16 4.74 10.19
CA LYS A 82 1.11 4.15 9.36
C LYS A 82 0.77 2.77 9.91
N GLY A 83 -0.49 2.38 9.82
CA GLY A 83 -0.89 1.03 10.19
C GLY A 83 -2.32 0.70 9.81
N THR A 84 -2.59 -0.58 9.70
CA THR A 84 -3.92 -1.15 9.53
C THR A 84 -4.39 -1.73 10.86
N THR A 85 -5.57 -1.30 11.32
CA THR A 85 -6.16 -1.82 12.56
C THR A 85 -6.74 -3.22 12.35
N HIS A 86 -6.78 -4.02 13.42
CA HIS A 86 -7.48 -5.30 13.40
C HIS A 86 -8.96 -5.15 13.02
N LYS A 87 -9.58 -4.07 13.50
CA LYS A 87 -10.97 -3.72 13.21
C LYS A 87 -11.18 -3.49 11.71
N GLU A 88 -10.42 -2.58 11.10
CA GLU A 88 -10.55 -2.26 9.68
C GLU A 88 -10.30 -3.51 8.81
N LEU A 89 -9.23 -4.25 9.11
CA LEU A 89 -8.91 -5.46 8.36
C LEU A 89 -10.04 -6.50 8.46
N ALA A 90 -10.64 -6.66 9.64
CA ALA A 90 -11.76 -7.57 9.83
C ALA A 90 -13.04 -7.09 9.14
N GLU A 91 -13.36 -5.81 9.19
CA GLU A 91 -14.53 -5.22 8.53
C GLU A 91 -14.48 -5.44 7.02
N VAL A 92 -13.34 -5.12 6.40
CA VAL A 92 -13.12 -5.34 4.97
C VAL A 92 -13.15 -6.82 4.61
N ALA A 93 -12.53 -7.66 5.44
CA ALA A 93 -12.43 -9.09 5.16
C ALA A 93 -13.69 -9.90 5.50
N ASN A 94 -14.74 -9.29 6.07
CA ASN A 94 -16.05 -9.93 6.26
C ASN A 94 -16.95 -9.80 5.02
N GLY A 95 -16.56 -9.03 4.01
CA GLY A 95 -17.28 -8.94 2.74
C GLY A 95 -17.09 -10.18 1.84
N ASN A 96 -17.75 -10.17 0.68
CA ASN A 96 -17.56 -11.19 -0.38
C ASN A 96 -16.53 -10.76 -1.44
N LEU A 97 -15.74 -9.72 -1.15
CA LEU A 97 -14.74 -9.15 -2.04
C LEU A 97 -13.33 -9.49 -1.54
N GLY A 98 -12.35 -9.49 -2.44
CA GLY A 98 -10.95 -9.60 -2.04
C GLY A 98 -10.50 -8.37 -1.26
N VAL A 99 -9.48 -8.53 -0.42
CA VAL A 99 -8.94 -7.45 0.42
C VAL A 99 -7.77 -6.78 -0.30
N LEU A 100 -7.79 -5.45 -0.42
CA LEU A 100 -6.72 -4.68 -1.02
C LEU A 100 -6.06 -3.75 0.02
N LEU A 101 -4.78 -3.98 0.27
CA LEU A 101 -3.96 -3.19 1.18
C LEU A 101 -2.94 -2.37 0.38
N GLN A 102 -2.72 -1.12 0.80
CA GLN A 102 -1.64 -0.28 0.29
C GLN A 102 -0.74 0.14 1.46
N MET A 103 0.48 -0.39 1.52
CA MET A 103 1.40 -0.21 2.65
C MET A 103 2.86 -0.19 2.22
N ASP A 104 3.76 0.18 3.12
CA ASP A 104 5.20 0.01 2.90
C ASP A 104 5.63 -1.46 3.09
N TYR A 105 6.90 -1.75 2.85
CA TYR A 105 7.43 -3.11 2.83
C TYR A 105 7.46 -3.76 4.23
N GLN A 106 7.61 -2.98 5.31
CA GLN A 106 7.63 -3.52 6.68
C GLN A 106 6.23 -4.01 7.08
N GLY A 107 5.22 -3.20 6.77
CA GLY A 107 3.82 -3.62 6.88
C GLY A 107 3.53 -4.86 6.04
N ALA A 108 4.03 -4.88 4.78
CA ALA A 108 3.81 -6.01 3.88
C ALA A 108 4.37 -7.34 4.42
N ARG A 109 5.57 -7.30 5.01
CA ARG A 109 6.17 -8.47 5.68
C ARG A 109 5.36 -8.93 6.89
N THR A 110 4.82 -7.98 7.66
CA THR A 110 4.00 -8.25 8.84
C THR A 110 2.67 -8.91 8.47
N ILE A 111 2.03 -8.46 7.39
CA ILE A 111 0.81 -9.12 6.88
C ILE A 111 1.14 -10.48 6.27
N LEU A 112 2.24 -10.60 5.51
CA LEU A 112 2.62 -11.86 4.88
C LEU A 112 2.94 -12.96 5.91
N SER A 113 3.52 -12.62 7.07
CA SER A 113 3.75 -13.59 8.15
C SER A 113 2.46 -14.07 8.82
N GLN A 114 1.44 -13.20 8.88
CA GLN A 114 0.11 -13.54 9.42
C GLN A 114 -0.80 -14.24 8.40
N TYR A 115 -0.63 -13.92 7.12
CA TYR A 115 -1.46 -14.37 6.00
C TYR A 115 -0.56 -14.80 4.82
N PRO A 116 0.02 -16.02 4.85
CA PRO A 116 1.01 -16.47 3.86
C PRO A 116 0.52 -16.52 2.41
N GLU A 117 -0.79 -16.68 2.21
CA GLU A 117 -1.42 -16.70 0.87
C GLU A 117 -1.53 -15.31 0.21
N THR A 118 -1.14 -14.25 0.93
CA THR A 118 -1.19 -12.87 0.45
C THR A 118 -0.35 -12.67 -0.80
N LYS A 119 -0.94 -12.10 -1.85
CA LYS A 119 -0.22 -11.74 -3.08
C LYS A 119 0.32 -10.33 -2.96
N VAL A 120 1.65 -10.23 -2.99
CA VAL A 120 2.35 -8.94 -2.89
C VAL A 120 2.78 -8.47 -4.27
N ILE A 121 2.30 -7.28 -4.64
CA ILE A 121 2.56 -6.59 -5.90
C ILE A 121 3.40 -5.35 -5.58
N VAL A 122 4.62 -5.33 -6.09
CA VAL A 122 5.59 -4.27 -5.87
C VAL A 122 5.57 -3.33 -7.07
N ILE A 123 5.23 -2.07 -6.85
CA ILE A 123 5.37 -1.02 -7.85
C ILE A 123 6.80 -0.50 -7.80
N THR A 124 7.50 -0.56 -8.92
CA THR A 124 8.89 -0.11 -9.05
C THR A 124 8.98 1.13 -9.94
N PRO A 125 9.92 2.06 -9.70
CA PRO A 125 10.21 3.12 -10.66
C PRO A 125 11.07 2.57 -11.83
N PRO A 126 11.12 3.27 -12.97
CA PRO A 126 12.04 2.93 -14.07
C PRO A 126 13.50 3.12 -13.69
N SER A 127 13.77 4.12 -12.84
CA SER A 127 15.09 4.35 -12.27
C SER A 127 15.00 5.10 -10.94
N ILE A 128 16.10 5.11 -10.20
CA ILE A 128 16.19 5.90 -8.96
C ILE A 128 16.13 7.40 -9.26
N GLU A 129 16.66 7.86 -10.39
CA GLU A 129 16.62 9.24 -10.85
C GLU A 129 15.18 9.71 -11.06
N ILE A 130 14.38 8.92 -11.78
CA ILE A 130 12.95 9.23 -12.00
C ILE A 130 12.19 9.26 -10.67
N LEU A 131 12.48 8.34 -9.76
CA LEU A 131 11.85 8.33 -8.43
C LEU A 131 12.16 9.61 -7.64
N ASN A 132 13.40 10.09 -7.74
CA ASN A 132 13.87 11.31 -7.09
C ASN A 132 13.23 12.55 -7.71
N GLU A 133 13.14 12.62 -9.04
CA GLU A 133 12.44 13.69 -9.77
C GLU A 133 10.97 13.78 -9.37
N ARG A 134 10.28 12.63 -9.27
CA ARG A 134 8.87 12.58 -8.80
C ARG A 134 8.72 13.12 -7.39
N LEU A 135 9.65 12.81 -6.48
CA LEU A 135 9.64 13.34 -5.12
C LEU A 135 9.86 14.86 -5.09
N ILE A 136 10.79 15.37 -5.88
CA ILE A 136 11.05 16.82 -5.99
C ILE A 136 9.81 17.53 -6.55
N ARG A 137 9.22 17.01 -7.64
CA ARG A 137 8.02 17.58 -8.28
C ARG A 137 6.80 17.58 -7.35
N ARG A 138 6.70 16.63 -6.41
CA ARG A 138 5.63 16.62 -5.41
C ARG A 138 5.66 17.83 -4.47
N GLY A 139 6.78 18.56 -4.43
CA GLY A 139 6.89 19.80 -3.68
C GLY A 139 6.87 19.58 -2.17
N ASP A 140 7.39 18.46 -1.67
CA ASP A 140 7.62 18.27 -0.23
C ASP A 140 8.66 19.35 0.21
N LYS A 141 8.18 20.46 0.80
CA LYS A 141 8.93 21.72 1.00
C LYS A 141 10.05 21.66 2.05
N HIS A 142 10.23 20.55 2.75
CA HIS A 142 11.29 20.39 3.75
C HIS A 142 12.50 19.68 3.12
N LYS A 143 13.59 20.44 2.87
CA LYS A 143 14.84 19.92 2.30
C LYS A 143 15.42 18.73 3.08
N GLU A 144 15.23 18.70 4.40
CA GLU A 144 15.65 17.59 5.27
C GLU A 144 14.85 16.30 5.05
N ASP A 145 13.58 16.41 4.66
CA ASP A 145 12.71 15.26 4.38
C ASP A 145 13.07 14.64 3.02
N LEU A 146 13.48 15.46 2.04
CA LEU A 146 13.94 14.97 0.74
C LEU A 146 15.20 14.09 0.87
N ALA A 147 16.24 14.55 1.58
CA ALA A 147 17.49 13.78 1.73
C ALA A 147 17.25 12.40 2.38
N LYS A 148 16.46 12.34 3.46
CA LYS A 148 16.04 11.08 4.10
C LYS A 148 15.26 10.17 3.15
N ARG A 149 14.35 10.75 2.35
CA ARG A 149 13.57 10.00 1.34
C ARG A 149 14.47 9.40 0.26
N LEU A 150 15.44 10.17 -0.24
CA LEU A 150 16.42 9.69 -1.23
C LEU A 150 17.27 8.55 -0.66
N GLU A 151 17.71 8.65 0.59
CA GLU A 151 18.49 7.60 1.26
C GLU A 151 17.69 6.31 1.47
N GLN A 152 16.45 6.41 1.98
CA GLN A 152 15.57 5.24 2.09
C GLN A 152 15.31 4.61 0.73
N ASN A 153 15.18 5.41 -0.32
CA ASN A 153 15.03 4.87 -1.66
C ASN A 153 16.30 4.11 -2.14
N LYS A 154 17.52 4.53 -1.78
CA LYS A 154 18.70 3.71 -2.13
C LYS A 154 18.66 2.30 -1.53
N ARG A 155 17.99 2.17 -0.38
CA ARG A 155 17.87 0.91 0.36
C ARG A 155 16.62 0.11 0.00
N TRP A 156 15.65 0.68 -0.73
CA TRP A 156 14.37 0.02 -0.97
C TRP A 156 14.60 -1.36 -1.58
N HIS A 157 15.40 -1.47 -2.63
CA HIS A 157 15.67 -2.73 -3.34
C HIS A 157 16.24 -3.90 -2.49
N GLN A 158 16.82 -3.64 -1.31
CA GLN A 158 17.55 -4.65 -0.54
C GLN A 158 16.64 -5.65 0.20
N ASP A 159 15.37 -5.30 0.42
CA ASP A 159 14.47 -6.06 1.30
C ASP A 159 13.31 -6.79 0.58
N TYR A 160 13.36 -6.90 -0.76
CA TYR A 160 12.23 -7.43 -1.56
C TYR A 160 12.30 -8.93 -1.90
N ALA A 161 13.34 -9.65 -1.49
CA ALA A 161 13.39 -11.10 -1.69
C ALA A 161 12.10 -11.75 -1.16
N ASN A 162 11.41 -12.51 -2.02
CA ASN A 162 10.16 -13.25 -1.76
C ASN A 162 8.81 -12.54 -1.99
N PHE A 163 8.75 -11.42 -2.73
CA PHE A 163 7.47 -10.90 -3.23
C PHE A 163 7.08 -11.43 -4.62
N HIS A 164 5.78 -11.48 -4.90
CA HIS A 164 5.20 -12.25 -6.00
C HIS A 164 5.30 -11.56 -7.37
N TYR A 165 5.07 -10.25 -7.42
CA TYR A 165 5.05 -9.49 -8.68
C TYR A 165 5.79 -8.17 -8.55
N TYR A 166 6.50 -7.77 -9.61
CA TYR A 166 7.19 -6.49 -9.74
C TYR A 166 6.72 -5.79 -11.01
N ILE A 167 6.06 -4.64 -10.84
CA ILE A 167 5.46 -3.88 -11.93
C ILE A 167 6.13 -2.52 -11.99
N GLU A 168 6.82 -2.26 -13.10
CA GLU A 168 7.38 -0.94 -13.34
C GLU A 168 6.27 0.08 -13.62
N ASN A 169 6.33 1.21 -12.92
CA ASN A 169 5.51 2.37 -13.20
C ASN A 169 6.27 3.37 -14.06
N GLU A 170 6.19 3.14 -15.37
CA GLU A 170 6.77 3.97 -16.43
C GLU A 170 6.52 5.46 -16.23
N GLN A 171 7.46 6.28 -16.69
CA GLN A 171 7.30 7.73 -16.65
C GLN A 171 6.16 8.16 -17.58
N ASP A 172 5.26 8.99 -17.06
CA ASP A 172 4.09 9.53 -17.76
C ASP A 172 3.07 8.49 -18.27
N HIS A 173 3.22 7.21 -17.90
CA HIS A 173 2.34 6.11 -18.30
C HIS A 173 1.82 5.24 -17.12
N PRO A 174 1.27 5.85 -16.04
CA PRO A 174 0.78 5.09 -14.88
C PRO A 174 -0.37 4.12 -15.20
N GLU A 175 -1.11 4.37 -16.28
CA GLU A 175 -2.19 3.53 -16.77
C GLU A 175 -1.70 2.13 -17.17
N LYS A 176 -0.47 2.00 -17.67
CA LYS A 176 0.10 0.69 -18.05
C LYS A 176 0.34 -0.17 -16.82
N ALA A 177 0.89 0.42 -15.76
CA ALA A 177 1.08 -0.27 -14.48
C ALA A 177 -0.28 -0.66 -13.90
N ALA A 178 -1.27 0.24 -13.91
CA ALA A 178 -2.62 -0.05 -13.44
C ALA A 178 -3.28 -1.22 -14.21
N ALA A 179 -3.14 -1.24 -15.54
CA ALA A 179 -3.65 -2.32 -16.39
C ALA A 179 -3.03 -3.68 -16.02
N THR A 180 -1.71 -3.72 -15.86
CA THR A 180 -0.98 -4.94 -15.48
C THR A 180 -1.37 -5.43 -14.09
N VAL A 181 -1.44 -4.53 -13.09
CA VAL A 181 -1.86 -4.89 -11.73
C VAL A 181 -3.30 -5.42 -11.73
N ALA A 182 -4.21 -4.77 -12.46
CA ALA A 182 -5.59 -5.23 -12.59
C ALA A 182 -5.68 -6.61 -13.26
N ALA A 183 -4.88 -6.87 -14.29
CA ALA A 183 -4.83 -8.17 -14.95
C ALA A 183 -4.35 -9.29 -14.00
N ILE A 184 -3.32 -9.02 -13.19
CA ILE A 184 -2.82 -9.95 -12.16
C ILE A 184 -3.91 -10.25 -11.15
N ILE A 185 -4.56 -9.22 -10.60
CA ILE A 185 -5.63 -9.40 -9.62
C ILE A 185 -6.78 -10.23 -10.22
N LYS A 186 -7.21 -9.93 -11.45
CA LYS A 186 -8.27 -10.70 -12.12
C LYS A 186 -7.90 -12.17 -12.23
N LYS A 187 -6.68 -12.46 -12.70
CA LYS A 187 -6.17 -13.83 -12.80
C LYS A 187 -6.18 -14.53 -11.45
N GLU A 188 -5.62 -13.88 -10.43
CA GLU A 188 -5.54 -14.45 -9.08
C GLU A 188 -6.93 -14.67 -8.48
N VAL A 189 -7.89 -13.75 -8.66
CA VAL A 189 -9.27 -13.96 -8.19
C VAL A 189 -9.94 -15.11 -8.94
N SER A 190 -9.81 -15.20 -10.26
CA SER A 190 -10.43 -16.26 -11.08
C SER A 190 -9.91 -17.66 -10.77
N VAL A 191 -8.64 -17.81 -10.38
CA VAL A 191 -8.06 -19.12 -10.00
C VAL A 191 -8.63 -19.64 -8.67
N GLY A 192 -9.36 -18.82 -7.89
CA GLY A 192 -10.03 -19.24 -6.66
C GLY A 192 -11.51 -19.63 -6.83
N VAL A 193 -12.08 -19.47 -8.02
CA VAL A 193 -13.45 -19.89 -8.33
C VAL A 193 -13.37 -21.26 -8.98
N ASP A 194 -13.10 -22.29 -8.17
CA ASP A 194 -13.30 -23.65 -8.65
C ASP A 194 -14.79 -23.83 -8.94
N LEU A 195 -15.07 -24.10 -10.22
CA LEU A 195 -16.36 -24.54 -10.74
C LEU A 195 -16.69 -25.88 -10.06
N PHE A 196 -17.55 -25.83 -9.06
CA PHE A 196 -18.32 -26.98 -8.58
C PHE A 196 -19.81 -26.69 -8.77
#